data_AF-A0A931IWV4-F1
#
_entry.id   AF-A0A931IWV4-F1
#
_cell.length_a   1.000
_cell.length_b   1.000
_cell.length_c   1.000
_cell.angle_alpha   90.00
_cell.angle_beta   90.00
_cell.angle_gamma   90.00
#
_symmetry.space_group_name_H-M   'P 1'
#
loop_
_entity.id
_entity.type
_entity.pdbx_description
1 polymer ?
#
loop_
_entity_poly.entity_id
_entity_poly.type
_entity_poly.pdbx_seq_one_letter_code
_entity_poly.pdbx_strand_id
1 'polypeptide(L)'
;MPIQPKALWRALGVVMATAAAWLVGSTLFESPPISNGAGEPHPIKASPIKAQVLDGLQTSVTVASTGSTPASASHPLLGPPPTVWLGRHIGSEGYGPHIAEIAAKGSASEALAAVGRVRKCAFMDELEAFNRSKREGALPEEAALMDQEWAHFQVERSLCQTVTSSHQALAMALARRAAQERVPGGAAALAEVLMDAREMAGWPGVLAQLREAAQRMDDSALELLAFGQRSVSLGDIERMAYRLLYQQLLAEGWRALGNWSSLHIESQGEAYAIELTPQQMSQAKQLADRLYVQCCVNWKKKPG
;
A
#
# COMPACT_ATOMS: atom_id res chain seq x y z
N MET A 1 -13.63 13.81 -47.32
CA MET A 1 -13.63 12.40 -47.78
C MET A 1 -13.92 11.52 -46.57
N PRO A 2 -15.05 10.80 -46.50
CA PRO A 2 -15.38 9.98 -45.34
C PRO A 2 -14.70 8.61 -45.43
N ILE A 3 -14.07 8.17 -44.35
CA ILE A 3 -13.39 6.88 -44.21
C ILE A 3 -14.44 5.81 -43.88
N GLN A 4 -14.47 4.72 -44.65
CA GLN A 4 -15.44 3.62 -44.52
C GLN A 4 -15.10 2.67 -43.35
N PRO A 5 -16.09 2.24 -42.54
CA PRO A 5 -15.88 1.46 -41.30
C PRO A 5 -15.65 -0.05 -41.49
N LYS A 6 -15.40 -0.53 -42.71
CA LYS A 6 -15.34 -1.98 -43.00
C LYS A 6 -13.97 -2.64 -42.75
N ALA A 7 -12.94 -1.88 -42.41
CA ALA A 7 -11.59 -2.42 -42.20
C ALA A 7 -11.31 -2.95 -40.78
N LEU A 8 -12.16 -2.64 -39.78
CA LEU A 8 -11.86 -2.95 -38.38
C LEU A 8 -12.18 -4.41 -37.97
N TRP A 9 -13.00 -5.13 -38.75
CA TRP A 9 -13.51 -6.45 -38.34
C TRP A 9 -12.60 -7.64 -38.70
N ARG A 10 -11.52 -7.42 -39.45
CA ARG A 10 -10.58 -8.49 -39.83
C ARG A 10 -9.40 -8.68 -38.87
N ALA A 11 -9.16 -7.75 -37.95
CA ALA A 11 -8.06 -7.84 -36.99
C ALA A 11 -8.39 -8.66 -35.72
N LEU A 12 -9.68 -8.87 -35.40
CA LEU A 12 -10.09 -9.61 -34.19
C LEU A 12 -10.09 -11.14 -34.34
N GLY A 13 -9.89 -11.69 -35.55
CA GLY A 13 -9.99 -13.13 -35.80
C GLY A 13 -8.73 -13.96 -35.50
N VAL A 14 -7.58 -13.33 -35.24
CA VAL A 14 -6.27 -14.03 -35.19
C VAL A 14 -5.74 -14.24 -33.77
N VAL A 15 -6.30 -13.57 -32.75
CA VAL A 15 -5.78 -13.67 -31.37
C VAL A 15 -6.35 -14.87 -30.58
N MET A 16 -7.40 -15.53 -31.07
CA MET A 16 -8.06 -16.64 -30.34
C MET A 16 -7.44 -18.03 -30.57
N ALA A 17 -6.34 -18.14 -31.34
CA ALA A 17 -5.77 -19.46 -31.73
C ALA A 17 -4.49 -19.87 -30.98
N THR A 18 -3.91 -19.03 -30.11
CA THR A 18 -2.63 -19.33 -29.42
C THR A 18 -2.76 -19.70 -27.94
N ALA A 19 -3.97 -19.77 -27.38
CA ALA A 19 -4.19 -20.13 -25.97
C ALA A 19 -4.31 -21.64 -25.70
N ALA A 20 -4.38 -22.49 -26.74
CA ALA A 20 -4.64 -23.93 -26.58
C ALA A 20 -3.38 -24.81 -26.43
N ALA A 21 -2.17 -24.24 -26.46
CA ALA A 21 -0.92 -25.03 -26.47
C ALA A 21 -0.19 -25.15 -25.12
N TRP A 22 -0.67 -24.52 -24.04
CA TRP A 22 0.02 -24.49 -22.75
C TRP A 22 -0.52 -25.45 -21.67
N LEU A 23 -1.55 -26.26 -21.97
CA LEU A 23 -2.24 -27.09 -20.97
C LEU A 23 -1.79 -28.57 -20.90
N VAL A 24 -0.66 -28.97 -21.50
CA VAL A 24 -0.22 -30.39 -21.53
C VAL A 24 1.14 -30.62 -20.82
N GLY A 25 1.73 -29.62 -20.16
CA GLY A 25 3.13 -29.69 -19.70
C GLY A 25 3.40 -30.01 -18.23
N SER A 26 2.41 -30.09 -17.34
CA SER A 26 2.65 -30.04 -15.88
C SER A 26 2.08 -31.22 -15.10
N THR A 27 2.39 -32.44 -15.54
CA THR A 27 2.31 -33.62 -14.67
C THR A 27 3.69 -34.26 -14.65
N LEU A 28 4.40 -34.14 -13.51
CA LEU A 28 5.50 -34.98 -13.00
C LEU A 28 6.40 -34.12 -12.08
N PHE A 29 5.88 -33.78 -10.89
CA PHE A 29 6.73 -33.43 -9.75
C PHE A 29 6.24 -34.19 -8.54
N GLU A 30 6.87 -35.33 -8.30
CA GLU A 30 6.63 -36.22 -7.18
C GLU A 30 7.35 -35.65 -5.96
N SER A 31 6.59 -35.18 -4.97
CA SER A 31 7.15 -34.65 -3.72
C SER A 31 7.57 -35.82 -2.82
N PRO A 32 8.76 -35.77 -2.17
CA PRO A 32 9.15 -36.81 -1.23
C PRO A 32 8.31 -36.75 0.07
N PRO A 33 8.10 -37.87 0.75
CA PRO A 33 7.27 -37.93 1.95
C PRO A 33 7.95 -37.21 3.14
N ILE A 34 7.17 -36.32 3.78
CA ILE A 34 7.54 -35.65 5.02
C ILE A 34 7.38 -36.64 6.18
N SER A 35 8.48 -36.85 6.91
CA SER A 35 8.54 -37.67 8.13
C SER A 35 7.96 -36.90 9.32
N ASN A 36 6.89 -37.43 9.93
CA ASN A 36 6.28 -36.88 11.13
C ASN A 36 7.10 -37.26 12.37
N GLY A 37 8.02 -36.39 12.77
CA GLY A 37 8.68 -36.46 14.08
C GLY A 37 7.80 -35.85 15.16
N ALA A 38 7.26 -36.70 16.05
CA ALA A 38 6.58 -36.28 17.27
C ALA A 38 7.61 -35.75 18.28
N GLY A 39 7.63 -34.42 18.49
CA GLY A 39 8.39 -33.78 19.56
C GLY A 39 7.47 -33.35 20.70
N GLU A 40 7.78 -33.78 21.92
CA GLU A 40 7.08 -33.41 23.16
C GLU A 40 7.17 -31.89 23.45
N PRO A 41 6.12 -31.27 24.03
CA PRO A 41 6.14 -29.86 24.37
C PRO A 41 6.86 -29.60 25.71
N HIS A 42 7.92 -28.80 25.67
CA HIS A 42 8.52 -28.21 26.87
C HIS A 42 7.75 -26.96 27.35
N PRO A 43 7.51 -26.81 28.67
CA PRO A 43 6.83 -25.62 29.21
C PRO A 43 7.77 -24.42 29.27
N ILE A 44 7.38 -23.32 28.61
CA ILE A 44 8.06 -22.02 28.67
C ILE A 44 7.61 -21.29 29.94
N LYS A 45 8.55 -21.05 30.86
CA LYS A 45 8.35 -20.16 32.02
C LYS A 45 8.41 -18.70 31.55
N ALA A 46 7.35 -17.94 31.83
CA ALA A 46 7.30 -16.51 31.59
C ALA A 46 8.16 -15.75 32.63
N SER A 47 9.08 -14.92 32.15
CA SER A 47 9.81 -13.94 32.98
C SER A 47 9.05 -12.61 33.03
N PRO A 48 8.91 -11.95 34.19
CA PRO A 48 8.25 -10.67 34.30
C PRO A 48 9.18 -9.53 33.81
N ILE A 49 8.71 -8.79 32.80
CA ILE A 49 9.34 -7.56 32.31
C ILE A 49 9.03 -6.44 33.31
N LYS A 50 10.06 -5.91 33.98
CA LYS A 50 9.98 -4.69 34.78
C LYS A 50 9.99 -3.48 33.83
N ALA A 51 8.96 -2.64 33.92
CA ALA A 51 8.94 -1.33 33.29
C ALA A 51 9.97 -0.41 33.96
N GLN A 52 10.99 0.01 33.22
CA GLN A 52 11.84 1.13 33.61
C GLN A 52 11.29 2.41 32.96
N VAL A 53 10.96 3.36 33.82
CA VAL A 53 10.58 4.74 33.51
C VAL A 53 11.81 5.45 32.94
N LEU A 54 11.69 5.99 31.73
CA LEU A 54 12.71 6.80 31.09
C LEU A 54 12.45 8.28 31.45
N ASP A 55 13.20 8.77 32.44
CA ASP A 55 13.31 10.18 32.77
C ASP A 55 14.57 10.74 32.10
N GLY A 56 14.45 11.89 31.42
CA GLY A 56 15.59 12.72 31.04
C GLY A 56 15.99 12.73 29.57
N LEU A 57 15.36 13.63 28.80
CA LEU A 57 15.96 14.27 27.63
C LEU A 57 15.65 15.77 27.68
N GLN A 58 16.52 16.52 28.37
CA GLN A 58 16.65 17.96 28.16
C GLN A 58 17.87 18.18 27.28
N THR A 59 17.64 18.54 26.02
CA THR A 59 18.70 18.94 25.09
C THR A 59 18.54 20.43 24.81
N SER A 60 19.41 21.24 25.41
CA SER A 60 19.52 22.67 25.15
C SER A 60 20.12 22.89 23.77
N VAL A 61 19.39 23.57 22.88
CA VAL A 61 19.89 23.99 21.56
C VAL A 61 20.37 25.44 21.65
N THR A 62 21.67 25.64 21.45
CA THR A 62 22.31 26.96 21.34
C THR A 62 22.08 27.50 19.92
N VAL A 63 21.37 28.62 19.81
CA VAL A 63 21.16 29.33 18.53
C VAL A 63 22.36 30.23 18.28
N ALA A 64 23.17 29.92 17.26
CA ALA A 64 24.18 30.84 16.74
C ALA A 64 23.56 31.69 15.62
N SER A 65 23.38 32.98 15.90
CA SER A 65 23.02 34.01 14.94
C SER A 65 24.27 34.58 14.31
N THR A 66 24.41 34.47 12.99
CA THR A 66 25.28 35.35 12.20
C THR A 66 24.61 35.64 10.88
N GLY A 67 24.21 36.90 10.69
CA GLY A 67 23.79 37.41 9.40
C GLY A 67 24.97 37.72 8.48
N SER A 68 24.73 37.76 7.17
CA SER A 68 25.29 38.72 6.22
C SER A 68 24.59 38.62 4.86
N THR A 69 24.52 39.78 4.23
CA THR A 69 23.75 40.28 3.07
C THR A 69 24.22 39.73 1.70
N PRO A 70 23.49 40.03 0.60
CA PRO A 70 23.58 39.31 -0.68
C PRO A 70 24.60 39.90 -1.65
N ALA A 71 25.12 39.07 -2.56
CA ALA A 71 25.78 39.51 -3.78
C ALA A 71 25.20 38.77 -4.98
N SER A 72 24.65 39.56 -5.90
CA SER A 72 24.14 39.17 -7.20
C SER A 72 25.30 38.98 -8.17
N ALA A 73 25.37 37.84 -8.86
CA ALA A 73 26.19 37.67 -10.05
C ALA A 73 25.53 36.64 -10.98
N SER A 74 25.14 37.12 -12.16
CA SER A 74 24.58 36.35 -13.26
C SER A 74 25.67 35.54 -13.97
N HIS A 75 25.47 34.24 -14.16
CA HIS A 75 26.19 33.46 -15.19
C HIS A 75 25.31 32.32 -15.75
N PRO A 76 25.55 31.91 -17.01
CA PRO A 76 24.61 31.13 -17.81
C PRO A 76 24.72 29.61 -17.59
N LEU A 77 23.54 28.98 -17.58
CA LEU A 77 23.17 27.67 -18.12
C LEU A 77 24.30 26.69 -18.48
N LEU A 78 24.75 25.93 -17.49
CA LEU A 78 25.17 24.52 -17.59
C LEU A 78 25.04 23.96 -16.18
N GLY A 79 23.88 23.39 -15.88
CA GLY A 79 23.60 22.84 -14.56
C GLY A 79 24.62 21.77 -14.21
N PRO A 80 25.25 21.80 -13.02
CA PRO A 80 26.10 20.71 -12.58
C PRO A 80 25.28 19.41 -12.57
N PRO A 81 25.90 18.24 -12.86
CA PRO A 81 25.22 16.97 -12.65
C PRO A 81 24.69 16.91 -11.21
N PRO A 82 23.53 16.27 -10.96
CA PRO A 82 22.95 16.21 -9.64
C PRO A 82 24.03 15.73 -8.67
N THR A 83 24.44 16.62 -7.77
CA THR A 83 25.44 16.30 -6.77
C THR A 83 24.85 15.18 -5.95
N VAL A 84 25.37 13.97 -6.14
CA VAL A 84 24.90 12.80 -5.43
C VAL A 84 25.08 13.10 -3.94
N TRP A 85 23.96 13.17 -3.22
CA TRP A 85 23.82 13.50 -1.79
C TRP A 85 24.42 12.40 -0.88
N LEU A 86 25.63 11.94 -1.18
CA LEU A 86 26.36 10.94 -0.40
C LEU A 86 27.05 11.65 0.77
N GLY A 87 26.34 11.78 1.90
CA GLY A 87 26.97 12.11 3.19
C GLY A 87 26.31 13.22 4.01
N ARG A 88 25.18 13.79 3.60
CA ARG A 88 24.45 14.72 4.48
C ARG A 88 23.80 13.92 5.59
N HIS A 89 24.19 14.16 6.85
CA HIS A 89 23.47 13.62 8.00
C HIS A 89 22.00 14.01 7.89
N ILE A 90 21.14 13.02 7.70
CA ILE A 90 19.70 13.17 7.61
C ILE A 90 19.22 13.35 9.04
N GLY A 91 19.41 14.57 9.55
CA GLY A 91 18.99 14.97 10.89
C GLY A 91 17.49 15.31 10.86
N SER A 92 17.19 16.60 10.97
CA SER A 92 15.81 17.12 10.97
C SER A 92 15.05 16.93 9.66
N GLU A 93 15.73 16.60 8.57
CA GLU A 93 15.10 16.41 7.25
C GLU A 93 14.46 15.02 7.11
N GLY A 94 14.79 14.06 7.98
CA GLY A 94 14.24 12.71 7.92
C GLY A 94 12.80 12.60 8.45
N TYR A 95 12.14 11.47 8.16
CA TYR A 95 10.75 11.26 8.57
C TYR A 95 10.53 11.14 10.09
N GLY A 96 11.50 10.67 10.87
CA GLY A 96 11.38 10.47 12.32
C GLY A 96 10.93 11.74 13.07
N PRO A 97 11.70 12.85 13.01
CA PRO A 97 11.31 14.13 13.62
C PRO A 97 9.91 14.61 13.23
N HIS A 98 9.54 14.49 11.95
CA HIS A 98 8.20 14.86 11.47
C HIS A 98 7.10 13.96 12.05
N ILE A 99 7.32 12.64 12.14
CA ILE A 99 6.37 11.70 12.74
C ILE A 99 6.18 12.04 14.22
N ALA A 100 7.26 12.33 14.95
CA ALA A 100 7.19 12.71 16.37
C ALA A 100 6.40 14.02 16.56
N GLU A 101 6.63 15.02 15.72
CA GLU A 101 5.89 16.29 15.74
C GLU A 101 4.40 16.09 15.47
N ILE A 102 4.05 15.31 14.44
CA ILE A 102 2.66 15.00 14.08
C ILE A 102 1.98 14.19 15.20
N ALA A 103 2.68 13.24 15.81
CA ALA A 103 2.15 12.49 16.93
C ALA A 103 1.78 13.40 18.10
N ALA A 104 2.60 14.41 18.39
CA ALA A 104 2.37 15.35 19.48
C ALA A 104 1.22 16.33 19.21
N LYS A 105 1.14 16.91 18.01
CA LYS A 105 0.23 18.05 17.73
C LYS A 105 -0.44 18.06 16.35
N GLY A 106 -0.15 17.07 15.51
CA GLY A 106 -0.67 17.00 14.15
C GLY A 106 -2.16 16.71 14.09
N SER A 107 -2.79 17.24 13.05
CA SER A 107 -4.17 16.94 12.66
C SER A 107 -4.36 15.46 12.31
N ALA A 108 -5.61 15.01 12.19
CA ALA A 108 -5.92 13.63 11.81
C ALA A 108 -5.43 13.28 10.38
N SER A 109 -5.45 14.25 9.47
CA SER A 109 -4.93 14.08 8.10
C SER A 109 -3.40 13.92 8.11
N GLU A 110 -2.69 14.75 8.88
CA GLU A 110 -1.24 14.61 9.05
C GLU A 110 -0.91 13.29 9.76
N ALA A 111 -1.72 12.86 10.72
CA ALA A 111 -1.54 11.57 11.37
C ALA A 111 -1.64 10.40 10.37
N LEU A 112 -2.59 10.45 9.44
CA LEU A 112 -2.69 9.45 8.37
C LEU A 112 -1.43 9.46 7.48
N ALA A 113 -0.95 10.64 7.08
CA ALA A 113 0.28 10.76 6.30
C ALA A 113 1.49 10.19 7.06
N ALA A 114 1.57 10.41 8.37
CA ALA A 114 2.62 9.84 9.22
C ALA A 114 2.54 8.30 9.30
N VAL A 115 1.35 7.71 9.37
CA VAL A 115 1.18 6.24 9.29
C VAL A 115 1.71 5.71 7.95
N GLY A 116 1.38 6.39 6.86
CA GLY A 116 1.89 6.05 5.52
C GLY A 116 3.42 6.06 5.47
N ARG A 117 4.07 7.07 6.05
CA ARG A 117 5.54 7.15 6.15
C ARG A 117 6.13 6.02 7.00
N VAL A 118 5.55 5.74 8.18
CA VAL A 118 6.02 4.65 9.06
C VAL A 118 5.96 3.32 8.31
N ARG A 119 4.83 3.02 7.66
CA ARG A 119 4.65 1.77 6.91
C ARG A 119 5.58 1.70 5.72
N LYS A 120 5.66 2.75 4.92
CA LYS A 120 6.60 2.82 3.79
C LYS A 120 8.03 2.50 4.24
N CYS A 121 8.48 3.10 5.34
CA CYS A 121 9.81 2.85 5.88
C CYS A 121 10.01 1.42 6.39
N ALA A 122 8.98 0.76 6.90
CA ALA A 122 9.07 -0.64 7.34
C ALA A 122 9.33 -1.61 6.18
N PHE A 123 8.88 -1.28 4.96
CA PHE A 123 9.02 -2.14 3.77
C PHE A 123 10.18 -1.74 2.83
N MET A 124 11.04 -0.79 3.23
CA MET A 124 12.06 -0.24 2.33
C MET A 124 13.12 -1.24 1.93
N ASP A 125 13.50 -2.17 2.81
CA ASP A 125 14.53 -3.16 2.50
C ASP A 125 14.00 -4.25 1.54
N GLU A 126 12.75 -4.70 1.68
CA GLU A 126 12.15 -5.61 0.69
C GLU A 126 11.95 -4.93 -0.66
N LEU A 127 11.52 -3.67 -0.66
CA LEU A 127 11.37 -2.89 -1.88
C LEU A 127 12.72 -2.65 -2.58
N GLU A 128 13.80 -2.47 -1.81
CA GLU A 128 15.16 -2.40 -2.37
C GLU A 128 15.52 -3.71 -3.09
N ALA A 129 15.33 -4.85 -2.41
CA ALA A 129 15.67 -6.15 -2.96
C ALA A 129 14.88 -6.43 -4.24
N PHE A 130 13.59 -6.11 -4.25
CA PHE A 130 12.73 -6.23 -5.43
C PHE A 130 13.19 -5.35 -6.60
N ASN A 131 13.45 -4.07 -6.35
CA ASN A 131 13.89 -3.14 -7.38
C ASN A 131 15.28 -3.49 -7.93
N ARG A 132 16.18 -3.97 -7.06
CA ARG A 132 17.49 -4.49 -7.48
C ARG A 132 17.35 -5.69 -8.41
N SER A 133 16.53 -6.67 -8.02
CA SER A 133 16.27 -7.86 -8.84
C SER A 133 15.67 -7.50 -10.20
N LYS A 134 14.72 -6.55 -10.24
CA LYS A 134 14.14 -6.05 -11.49
C LYS A 134 15.18 -5.43 -12.41
N ARG A 135 16.08 -4.61 -11.86
CA ARG A 135 17.11 -3.91 -12.63
C ARG A 135 18.15 -4.88 -13.20
N GLU A 136 18.52 -5.93 -12.46
CA GLU A 136 19.44 -6.96 -12.93
C GLU A 136 18.90 -7.78 -14.12
N GLY A 137 17.57 -7.89 -14.25
CA GLY A 137 16.89 -8.59 -15.35
C GLY A 137 16.38 -7.71 -16.50
N ALA A 138 16.53 -6.38 -16.41
CA ALA A 138 15.91 -5.44 -17.34
C ALA A 138 16.69 -5.31 -18.67
N LEU A 139 15.97 -5.06 -19.76
CA LEU A 139 16.60 -4.64 -21.02
C LEU A 139 17.23 -3.25 -20.85
N PRO A 140 18.27 -2.88 -21.64
CA PRO A 140 18.96 -1.59 -21.46
C PRO A 140 18.06 -0.34 -21.50
N GLU A 141 17.01 -0.34 -22.33
CA GLU A 141 16.06 0.77 -22.42
C GLU A 141 15.15 0.85 -21.17
N GLU A 142 14.71 -0.29 -20.65
CA GLU A 142 13.93 -0.37 -19.42
C GLU A 142 14.77 0.00 -18.19
N ALA A 143 16.05 -0.40 -18.18
CA ALA A 143 17.00 -0.07 -17.11
C ALA A 143 17.19 1.44 -16.96
N ALA A 144 17.19 2.20 -18.07
CA ALA A 144 17.30 3.66 -18.04
C ALA A 144 16.07 4.33 -17.40
N LEU A 145 14.86 3.80 -17.60
CA LEU A 145 13.65 4.26 -16.93
C LEU A 145 13.71 3.92 -15.43
N MET A 146 14.17 2.72 -15.10
CA MET A 146 14.36 2.28 -13.70
C MET A 146 15.40 3.11 -12.95
N ASP A 147 16.41 3.67 -13.62
CA ASP A 147 17.42 4.51 -12.96
C ASP A 147 16.81 5.78 -12.35
N GLN A 148 15.80 6.37 -13.01
CA GLN A 148 15.08 7.53 -12.47
C GLN A 148 14.25 7.14 -11.23
N GLU A 149 13.50 6.04 -11.33
CA GLU A 149 12.71 5.52 -10.20
C GLU A 149 13.61 5.12 -9.03
N TRP A 150 14.77 4.53 -9.32
CA TRP A 150 15.78 4.17 -8.35
C TRP A 150 16.35 5.38 -7.64
N ALA A 151 16.63 6.48 -8.35
CA ALA A 151 17.08 7.72 -7.74
C ALA A 151 16.03 8.28 -6.75
N HIS A 152 14.74 8.26 -7.12
CA HIS A 152 13.66 8.67 -6.23
C HIS A 152 13.56 7.73 -5.01
N PHE A 153 13.69 6.42 -5.22
CA PHE A 153 13.72 5.43 -4.16
C PHE A 153 14.87 5.66 -3.16
N GLN A 154 16.07 6.01 -3.64
CA GLN A 154 17.21 6.29 -2.77
C GLN A 154 17.00 7.53 -1.90
N VAL A 155 16.37 8.58 -2.45
CA VAL A 155 15.98 9.76 -1.65
C VAL A 155 15.02 9.34 -0.54
N GLU A 156 13.97 8.59 -0.88
CA GLU A 156 12.98 8.12 0.11
C GLU A 156 13.60 7.21 1.18
N ARG A 157 14.51 6.31 0.79
CA ARG A 157 15.25 5.47 1.74
C ARG A 157 16.05 6.29 2.72
N SER A 158 16.70 7.33 2.20
CA SER A 158 17.51 8.23 3.01
C SER A 158 16.65 8.88 4.12
N LEU A 159 15.44 9.35 3.78
CA LEU A 159 14.49 9.94 4.74
C LEU A 159 14.05 8.94 5.83
N CYS A 160 13.92 7.67 5.48
CA CYS A 160 13.55 6.59 6.40
C CYS A 160 14.62 6.25 7.44
N GLN A 161 15.88 6.66 7.28
CA GLN A 161 16.97 6.34 8.22
C GLN A 161 16.72 6.87 9.65
N THR A 162 15.85 7.86 9.79
CA THR A 162 15.48 8.46 11.09
C THR A 162 14.25 7.80 11.74
N VAL A 163 13.58 6.88 11.06
CA VAL A 163 12.40 6.18 11.58
C VAL A 163 12.86 4.99 12.43
N THR A 164 12.75 5.14 13.74
CA THR A 164 13.08 4.11 14.73
C THR A 164 11.86 3.25 15.11
N SER A 165 12.10 2.20 15.91
CA SER A 165 11.05 1.39 16.52
C SER A 165 10.06 2.17 17.40
N SER A 166 10.50 3.25 18.05
CA SER A 166 9.59 4.12 18.81
C SER A 166 8.59 4.84 17.90
N HIS A 167 8.98 5.20 16.68
CA HIS A 167 8.06 5.75 15.69
C HIS A 167 7.11 4.69 15.14
N GLN A 168 7.58 3.46 14.96
CA GLN A 168 6.73 2.32 14.57
C GLN A 168 5.63 2.07 15.60
N ALA A 169 5.96 2.16 16.89
CA ALA A 169 4.99 2.03 17.98
C ALA A 169 3.90 3.13 17.97
N LEU A 170 4.13 4.27 17.33
CA LEU A 170 3.14 5.35 17.19
C LEU A 170 2.09 5.05 16.11
N ALA A 171 2.35 4.12 15.18
CA ALA A 171 1.48 3.87 14.02
C ALA A 171 0.03 3.60 14.42
N MET A 172 -0.18 2.77 15.44
CA MET A 172 -1.53 2.42 15.92
C MET A 172 -2.29 3.64 16.43
N ALA A 173 -1.64 4.48 17.25
CA ALA A 173 -2.27 5.67 17.81
C ALA A 173 -2.60 6.71 16.72
N LEU A 174 -1.69 6.89 15.76
CA LEU A 174 -1.88 7.78 14.61
C LEU A 174 -3.02 7.30 13.70
N ALA A 175 -3.05 6.01 13.37
CA ALA A 175 -4.08 5.42 12.52
C ALA A 175 -5.45 5.47 13.19
N ARG A 176 -5.51 5.21 14.51
CA ARG A 176 -6.73 5.36 15.30
C ARG A 176 -7.25 6.80 15.26
N ARG A 177 -6.39 7.80 15.41
CA ARG A 177 -6.76 9.22 15.30
C ARG A 177 -7.39 9.52 13.94
N ALA A 178 -6.74 9.10 12.86
CA ALA A 178 -7.25 9.28 11.49
C ALA A 178 -8.61 8.60 11.28
N ALA A 179 -8.78 7.36 11.77
CA ALA A 179 -10.03 6.62 11.68
C ALA A 179 -11.17 7.27 12.48
N GLN A 180 -10.90 7.69 13.71
CA GLN A 180 -11.90 8.33 14.59
C GLN A 180 -12.45 9.63 14.00
N GLU A 181 -11.59 10.44 13.39
CA GLU A 181 -11.97 11.67 12.68
C GLU A 181 -12.49 11.43 11.26
N ARG A 182 -12.67 10.15 10.85
CA ARG A 182 -13.20 9.74 9.55
C ARG A 182 -12.44 10.35 8.36
N VAL A 183 -11.14 10.54 8.51
CA VAL A 183 -10.26 10.96 7.41
C VAL A 183 -10.29 9.88 6.32
N PRO A 184 -10.43 10.24 5.03
CA PRO A 184 -10.31 9.27 3.94
C PRO A 184 -9.01 8.48 4.04
N GLY A 185 -9.07 7.15 3.97
CA GLY A 185 -7.96 6.22 4.19
C GLY A 185 -7.69 5.87 5.65
N GLY A 186 -8.28 6.57 6.62
CA GLY A 186 -8.04 6.35 8.05
C GLY A 186 -8.45 4.96 8.55
N ALA A 187 -9.62 4.48 8.13
CA ALA A 187 -10.09 3.14 8.47
C ALA A 187 -9.21 2.03 7.86
N ALA A 188 -8.76 2.23 6.62
CA ALA A 188 -7.83 1.33 5.92
C ALA A 188 -6.49 1.27 6.64
N ALA A 189 -5.90 2.43 6.94
CA ALA A 189 -4.64 2.51 7.67
C ALA A 189 -4.72 1.83 9.06
N LEU A 190 -5.83 2.00 9.78
CA LEU A 190 -6.02 1.33 11.08
C LEU A 190 -6.11 -0.19 10.93
N ALA A 191 -6.87 -0.68 9.95
CA ALA A 191 -6.98 -2.11 9.67
C ALA A 191 -5.63 -2.72 9.23
N GLU A 192 -4.86 -2.00 8.42
CA GLU A 192 -3.54 -2.44 7.98
C GLU A 192 -2.51 -2.47 9.12
N VAL A 193 -2.56 -1.54 10.07
CA VAL A 193 -1.69 -1.58 11.25
C VAL A 193 -2.05 -2.71 12.20
N LEU A 194 -3.31 -3.14 12.23
CA LEU A 194 -3.79 -4.26 13.04
C LEU A 194 -3.40 -5.64 12.49
N MET A 195 -2.70 -5.73 11.34
CA MET A 195 -2.14 -6.90 10.61
C MET A 195 -2.70 -8.33 10.86
N ASP A 196 -2.85 -8.77 12.12
CA ASP A 196 -3.46 -10.03 12.56
C ASP A 196 -5.00 -9.94 12.71
N ALA A 197 -5.70 -10.98 12.24
CA ALA A 197 -7.14 -11.20 12.45
C ALA A 197 -7.54 -11.11 13.93
N ARG A 198 -6.69 -11.63 14.83
CA ARG A 198 -6.93 -11.63 16.27
C ARG A 198 -6.93 -10.22 16.85
N GLU A 199 -6.00 -9.38 16.40
CA GLU A 199 -5.93 -7.99 16.83
C GLU A 199 -7.13 -7.21 16.27
N MET A 200 -7.49 -7.42 15.00
CA MET A 200 -8.71 -6.84 14.42
C MET A 200 -9.99 -7.25 15.14
N ALA A 201 -10.10 -8.48 15.64
CA ALA A 201 -11.25 -8.92 16.44
C ALA A 201 -11.41 -8.11 17.74
N GLY A 202 -10.32 -7.55 18.27
CA GLY A 202 -10.34 -6.61 19.40
C GLY A 202 -10.92 -5.23 19.07
N TRP A 203 -11.20 -4.96 17.79
CA TRP A 203 -11.68 -3.68 17.28
C TRP A 203 -12.96 -3.84 16.45
N PRO A 204 -14.11 -4.20 17.09
CA PRO A 204 -15.34 -4.59 16.39
C PRO A 204 -15.94 -3.51 15.46
N GLY A 205 -15.50 -2.25 15.57
CA GLY A 205 -15.93 -1.16 14.70
C GLY A 205 -15.11 -0.95 13.42
N VAL A 206 -13.94 -1.58 13.27
CA VAL A 206 -13.03 -1.28 12.14
C VAL A 206 -13.61 -1.77 10.81
N LEU A 207 -14.14 -3.00 10.78
CA LEU A 207 -14.77 -3.54 9.58
C LEU A 207 -16.00 -2.72 9.16
N ALA A 208 -16.80 -2.27 10.11
CA ALA A 208 -17.94 -1.39 9.84
C ALA A 208 -17.47 -0.04 9.25
N GLN A 209 -16.41 0.55 9.81
CA GLN A 209 -15.82 1.79 9.28
C GLN A 209 -15.25 1.60 7.87
N LEU A 210 -14.60 0.46 7.58
CA LEU A 210 -14.14 0.13 6.23
C LEU A 210 -15.29 0.05 5.24
N ARG A 211 -16.37 -0.66 5.58
CA ARG A 211 -17.56 -0.75 4.72
C ARG A 211 -18.18 0.63 4.47
N GLU A 212 -18.28 1.45 5.50
CA GLU A 212 -18.81 2.82 5.42
C GLU A 212 -17.90 3.73 4.56
N ALA A 213 -16.58 3.58 4.70
CA ALA A 213 -15.60 4.30 3.88
C ALA A 213 -15.68 3.87 2.41
N ALA A 214 -15.74 2.58 2.14
CA ALA A 214 -15.92 2.05 0.79
C ALA A 214 -17.24 2.52 0.14
N GLN A 215 -18.31 2.63 0.94
CA GLN A 215 -19.58 3.22 0.49
C GLN A 215 -19.45 4.71 0.10
N ARG A 216 -18.48 5.42 0.68
CA ARG A 216 -18.12 6.80 0.32
C ARG A 216 -17.08 6.88 -0.80
N MET A 217 -16.76 5.77 -1.46
CA MET A 217 -15.72 5.72 -2.50
C MET A 217 -14.33 6.05 -1.97
N ASP A 218 -14.03 5.60 -0.74
CA ASP A 218 -12.68 5.61 -0.21
C ASP A 218 -11.84 4.51 -0.89
N ASP A 219 -10.88 4.93 -1.70
CA ASP A 219 -10.07 4.03 -2.53
C ASP A 219 -9.30 3.00 -1.68
N SER A 220 -8.66 3.43 -0.59
CA SER A 220 -7.90 2.54 0.29
C SER A 220 -8.79 1.52 0.99
N ALA A 221 -10.00 1.91 1.42
CA ALA A 221 -10.95 0.98 2.00
C ALA A 221 -11.47 -0.03 0.97
N LEU A 222 -11.78 0.42 -0.26
CA LEU A 222 -12.22 -0.47 -1.35
C LEU A 222 -11.13 -1.48 -1.70
N GLU A 223 -9.89 -1.03 -1.86
CA GLU A 223 -8.74 -1.89 -2.15
C GLU A 223 -8.52 -2.90 -1.03
N LEU A 224 -8.55 -2.47 0.24
CA LEU A 224 -8.36 -3.36 1.37
C LEU A 224 -9.50 -4.39 1.52
N LEU A 225 -10.75 -4.03 1.23
CA LEU A 225 -11.86 -4.97 1.27
C LEU A 225 -11.83 -5.96 0.08
N ALA A 226 -11.35 -5.52 -1.08
CA ALA A 226 -11.23 -6.36 -2.27
C ALA A 226 -10.03 -7.31 -2.20
N PHE A 227 -8.85 -6.80 -1.85
CA PHE A 227 -7.56 -7.49 -1.98
C PHE A 227 -6.80 -7.65 -0.66
N GLY A 228 -7.23 -6.99 0.42
CA GLY A 228 -6.61 -7.15 1.72
C GLY A 228 -6.57 -8.59 2.19
N GLN A 229 -5.65 -8.88 3.11
CA GLN A 229 -5.45 -10.21 3.66
C GLN A 229 -6.73 -10.77 4.33
N ARG A 230 -6.75 -12.08 4.59
CA ARG A 230 -7.85 -12.74 5.33
C ARG A 230 -8.09 -12.18 6.73
N SER A 231 -7.15 -11.40 7.25
CA SER A 231 -7.27 -10.74 8.55
C SER A 231 -8.49 -9.81 8.60
N VAL A 232 -8.84 -9.17 7.48
CA VAL A 232 -10.14 -8.51 7.34
C VAL A 232 -11.19 -9.63 7.20
N SER A 233 -11.93 -9.87 8.29
CA SER A 233 -12.89 -10.99 8.44
C SER A 233 -14.16 -10.80 7.60
N LEU A 234 -13.99 -10.76 6.27
CA LEU A 234 -15.06 -10.76 5.27
C LEU A 234 -15.41 -12.20 4.88
N GLY A 235 -16.70 -12.46 4.72
CA GLY A 235 -17.16 -13.69 4.06
C GLY A 235 -16.77 -13.69 2.58
N ASP A 236 -16.58 -14.88 2.00
CA ASP A 236 -16.10 -15.04 0.62
C ASP A 236 -16.98 -14.35 -0.43
N ILE A 237 -18.30 -14.39 -0.25
CA ILE A 237 -19.27 -13.69 -1.12
C ILE A 237 -19.06 -12.18 -1.06
N GLU A 238 -18.85 -11.63 0.13
CA GLU A 238 -18.68 -10.20 0.34
C GLU A 238 -17.34 -9.72 -0.22
N ARG A 239 -16.26 -10.48 0.02
CA ARG A 239 -14.95 -10.20 -0.56
C ARG A 239 -15.01 -10.20 -2.09
N MET A 240 -15.66 -11.21 -2.69
CA MET A 240 -15.85 -11.24 -4.14
C MET A 240 -16.70 -10.07 -4.64
N ALA A 241 -17.73 -9.66 -3.90
CA ALA A 241 -18.53 -8.49 -4.26
C ALA A 241 -17.70 -7.20 -4.30
N TYR A 242 -16.81 -6.97 -3.32
CA TYR A 242 -15.90 -5.82 -3.33
C TYR A 242 -14.88 -5.90 -4.48
N ARG A 243 -14.39 -7.09 -4.83
CA ARG A 243 -13.52 -7.28 -6.02
C ARG A 243 -14.23 -6.92 -7.32
N LEU A 244 -15.46 -7.41 -7.51
CA LEU A 244 -16.28 -7.11 -8.68
C LEU A 244 -16.59 -5.61 -8.78
N LEU A 245 -16.94 -4.99 -7.65
CA LEU A 245 -17.14 -3.54 -7.57
C LEU A 245 -15.87 -2.78 -7.98
N TYR A 246 -14.72 -3.13 -7.42
CA TYR A 246 -13.45 -2.48 -7.75
C TYR A 246 -13.10 -2.59 -9.24
N GLN A 247 -13.27 -3.78 -9.84
CA GLN A 247 -13.05 -3.99 -11.28
C GLN A 247 -14.00 -3.18 -12.15
N GLN A 248 -15.28 -3.08 -11.76
CA GLN A 248 -16.26 -2.26 -12.49
C GLN A 248 -15.87 -0.78 -12.46
N LEU A 249 -15.46 -0.25 -11.30
CA LEU A 249 -15.02 1.13 -11.15
C LEU A 249 -13.79 1.43 -12.02
N LEU A 250 -12.82 0.51 -12.08
CA LEU A 250 -11.67 0.61 -12.98
C LEU A 250 -12.09 0.66 -14.45
N ALA A 251 -13.03 -0.19 -14.87
CA ALA A 251 -13.54 -0.23 -16.24
C ALA A 251 -14.27 1.06 -16.64
N GLU A 252 -14.92 1.72 -15.68
CA GLU A 252 -15.58 3.02 -15.87
C GLU A 252 -14.61 4.21 -15.86
N GLY A 253 -13.31 3.95 -15.73
CA GLY A 253 -12.28 4.98 -15.78
C GLY A 253 -12.16 5.77 -14.48
N TRP A 254 -12.48 5.16 -13.34
CA TRP A 254 -12.13 5.68 -12.02
C TRP A 254 -10.60 5.69 -11.84
N ARG A 255 -9.94 6.68 -12.47
CA ARG A 255 -8.47 6.80 -12.59
C ARG A 255 -7.81 7.54 -11.41
N ALA A 256 -8.57 7.92 -10.38
CA ALA A 256 -7.98 8.43 -9.13
C ALA A 256 -7.16 7.36 -8.38
N LEU A 257 -7.33 6.08 -8.75
CA LEU A 257 -6.56 4.91 -8.32
C LEU A 257 -5.15 4.93 -8.96
N GLY A 258 -4.34 5.93 -8.63
CA GLY A 258 -3.03 6.14 -9.24
C GLY A 258 -2.08 4.95 -9.07
N ASN A 259 -1.39 4.58 -10.15
CA ASN A 259 -0.14 3.82 -10.34
C ASN A 259 0.24 2.61 -9.45
N TRP A 260 -0.42 2.34 -8.32
CA TRP A 260 -0.08 1.29 -7.35
C TRP A 260 -0.90 0.01 -7.55
N SER A 261 -2.11 0.10 -8.11
CA SER A 261 -3.03 -1.05 -8.23
C SER A 261 -2.62 -2.08 -9.26
N SER A 262 -1.91 -1.69 -10.33
CA SER A 262 -1.46 -2.62 -11.38
C SER A 262 -0.45 -3.66 -10.88
N LEU A 263 0.40 -3.30 -9.92
CA LEU A 263 1.43 -4.22 -9.39
C LEU A 263 0.88 -5.23 -8.36
N HIS A 264 -0.21 -4.87 -7.67
CA HIS A 264 -0.81 -5.71 -6.61
C HIS A 264 -1.78 -6.76 -7.14
N ILE A 265 -2.49 -6.49 -8.25
CA ILE A 265 -3.50 -7.42 -8.78
C ILE A 265 -2.84 -8.67 -9.39
N GLU A 266 -1.70 -8.55 -10.06
CA GLU A 266 -1.02 -9.70 -10.69
C GLU A 266 -0.33 -10.60 -9.66
N SER A 267 0.32 -10.04 -8.64
CA SER A 267 1.06 -10.82 -7.64
C SER A 267 0.17 -11.55 -6.64
N GLN A 268 -1.10 -11.14 -6.47
CA GLN A 268 -2.03 -11.76 -5.52
C GLN A 268 -3.07 -12.70 -6.17
N GLY A 269 -3.04 -12.89 -7.50
CA GLY A 269 -4.01 -13.74 -8.19
C GLY A 269 -4.08 -15.19 -7.65
N GLU A 270 -2.94 -15.76 -7.24
CA GLU A 270 -2.86 -17.16 -6.80
C GLU A 270 -3.18 -17.35 -5.32
N ALA A 271 -2.78 -16.42 -4.45
CA ALA A 271 -2.99 -16.54 -3.00
C ALA A 271 -4.47 -16.41 -2.56
N TYR A 272 -5.35 -15.97 -3.47
CA TYR A 272 -6.75 -15.70 -3.17
C TYR A 272 -7.73 -16.23 -4.21
N ALA A 273 -7.43 -17.36 -4.83
CA ALA A 273 -8.41 -18.13 -5.59
C ALA A 273 -9.51 -18.63 -4.62
N ILE A 274 -10.58 -17.85 -4.47
CA ILE A 274 -11.79 -18.28 -3.79
C ILE A 274 -12.61 -19.06 -4.82
N GLU A 275 -12.70 -20.36 -4.64
CA GLU A 275 -13.62 -21.19 -5.42
C GLU A 275 -15.05 -20.96 -4.92
N LEU A 276 -15.76 -20.05 -5.58
CA LEU A 276 -17.18 -19.85 -5.35
C LEU A 276 -17.99 -20.76 -6.27
N THR A 277 -19.05 -21.36 -5.71
CA THR A 277 -20.08 -22.00 -6.53
C THR A 277 -20.77 -20.97 -7.45
N PRO A 278 -21.40 -21.41 -8.55
CA PRO A 278 -22.17 -20.50 -9.41
C PRO A 278 -23.24 -19.70 -8.67
N GLN A 279 -23.87 -20.30 -7.65
CA GLN A 279 -24.85 -19.62 -6.81
C GLN A 279 -24.20 -18.51 -5.95
N GLN A 280 -23.08 -18.80 -5.30
CA GLN A 280 -22.34 -17.81 -4.52
C GLN A 280 -21.79 -16.68 -5.40
N MET A 281 -21.32 -16.99 -6.61
CA MET A 281 -20.90 -15.98 -7.57
C MET A 281 -22.07 -15.08 -8.00
N SER A 282 -23.25 -15.65 -8.23
CA SER A 282 -24.47 -14.87 -8.50
C SER A 282 -24.82 -13.94 -7.34
N GLN A 283 -24.72 -14.42 -6.09
CA GLN A 283 -24.94 -13.61 -4.89
C GLN A 283 -23.90 -12.49 -4.74
N ALA A 284 -22.63 -12.77 -5.01
CA ALA A 284 -21.56 -11.79 -4.98
C ALA A 284 -21.80 -10.68 -6.01
N LYS A 285 -22.21 -11.05 -7.22
CA LYS A 285 -22.58 -10.08 -8.27
C LYS A 285 -23.76 -9.21 -7.85
N GLN A 286 -24.83 -9.78 -7.32
CA GLN A 286 -25.99 -9.02 -6.83
C GLN A 286 -25.59 -8.06 -5.70
N LEU A 287 -24.67 -8.47 -4.82
CA LEU A 287 -24.15 -7.59 -3.77
C LEU A 287 -23.29 -6.47 -4.36
N ALA A 288 -22.41 -6.76 -5.32
CA ALA A 288 -21.59 -5.77 -6.02
C ALA A 288 -22.46 -4.71 -6.72
N ASP A 289 -23.51 -5.13 -7.44
CA ASP A 289 -24.45 -4.24 -8.11
C ASP A 289 -25.15 -3.31 -7.10
N ARG A 290 -25.56 -3.83 -5.93
CA ARG A 290 -26.14 -3.01 -4.86
C ARG A 290 -25.16 -2.00 -4.29
N LEU A 291 -23.92 -2.43 -4.03
CA LEU A 291 -22.87 -1.54 -3.54
C LEU A 291 -22.58 -0.44 -4.57
N TYR A 292 -22.45 -0.79 -5.85
CA TYR A 292 -22.24 0.16 -6.93
C TYR A 292 -23.36 1.22 -6.98
N VAL A 293 -24.63 0.81 -6.89
CA VAL A 293 -25.76 1.75 -6.83
C VAL A 293 -25.66 2.65 -5.59
N GLN A 294 -25.35 2.09 -4.42
CA GLN A 294 -25.21 2.86 -3.18
C GLN A 294 -24.11 3.91 -3.26
N CYS A 295 -22.96 3.57 -3.83
CA CYS A 295 -21.83 4.50 -3.88
C CYS A 295 -21.98 5.52 -5.02
N CYS A 296 -22.21 5.05 -6.26
CA CYS A 296 -22.10 5.88 -7.46
C CYS A 296 -23.33 6.76 -7.72
N VAL A 297 -24.54 6.27 -7.43
CA VAL A 297 -25.78 7.07 -7.63
C VAL A 297 -25.85 8.20 -6.61
N ASN A 298 -25.39 7.96 -5.39
CA ASN A 298 -25.36 9.00 -4.35
C ASN A 298 -24.22 9.99 -4.58
N TRP A 299 -23.09 9.55 -5.12
CA TRP A 299 -21.98 10.44 -5.47
C TRP A 299 -22.35 11.45 -6.56
N LYS A 300 -23.00 11.00 -7.65
CA LYS A 300 -23.46 11.88 -8.75
C LYS A 300 -24.47 12.95 -8.33
N LYS A 301 -25.09 12.82 -7.15
CA LYS A 301 -26.09 13.77 -6.62
C LYS A 301 -25.49 14.88 -5.75
N LYS A 302 -24.21 14.80 -5.37
CA LYS A 302 -23.56 15.88 -4.63
C LYS A 302 -23.10 16.94 -5.64
N PRO A 303 -23.67 18.16 -5.64
CA PRO A 303 -23.06 19.26 -6.36
C PRO A 303 -21.67 19.48 -5.76
N GLY A 304 -20.65 19.48 -6.62
CA GLY A 304 -19.27 19.82 -6.24
C GLY A 304 -19.15 21.26 -5.78
#